data_AF-A0A9P5N685-F1
#
_entry.id   AF-A0A9P5N685-F1
#
_cell.length_a   1.000
_cell.length_b   1.000
_cell.length_c   1.000
_cell.angle_alpha   90.00
_cell.angle_beta   90.00
_cell.angle_gamma   90.00
#
_symmetry.space_group_name_H-M   'P 1'
#
loop_
_entity.id
_entity.type
_entity.pdbx_description
1 polymer ?
#
loop_
_entity_poly.entity_id
_entity_poly.type
_entity_poly.pdbx_seq_one_letter_code
_entity_poly.pdbx_strand_id
1 'polypeptide(L)' 'MRANGRWSNAVLQDVLFVPELNSNLLSVAHLTQRGADVRFTGEGCQLYTQAGKLTCSGQLQGKLYIMDM' A
#
# COMPACT_ATOMS: atom_id res chain seq x y z
N MET A 1 -7.78 -0.83 7.60
CA MET A 1 -7.54 -1.28 6.21
C MET A 1 -8.62 -2.30 5.85
N ARG A 2 -9.15 -2.27 4.61
CA ARG A 2 -10.29 -3.11 4.18
C ARG A 2 -9.84 -4.08 3.09
N ALA A 3 -10.21 -5.35 3.22
CA ALA A 3 -10.00 -6.37 2.20
C ALA A 3 -11.15 -7.38 2.19
N ASN A 4 -11.63 -7.79 1.02
CA ASN A 4 -12.76 -8.72 0.84
C ASN A 4 -14.01 -8.34 1.67
N GLY A 5 -14.32 -7.05 1.74
CA GLY A 5 -15.46 -6.54 2.50
C GLY A 5 -15.31 -6.54 4.02
N ARG A 6 -14.17 -6.99 4.57
CA ARG A 6 -13.88 -7.00 6.01
C ARG A 6 -12.89 -5.90 6.39
N TRP A 7 -13.14 -5.30 7.55
CA TRP A 7 -12.28 -4.28 8.16
C TRP A 7 -11.29 -4.91 9.14
N SER A 8 -10.03 -4.49 9.03
CA SER A 8 -8.95 -4.84 9.95
C SER A 8 -8.29 -3.57 10.48
N ASN A 9 -8.06 -3.49 11.78
CA ASN A 9 -7.28 -2.41 12.36
C ASN A 9 -5.80 -2.59 12.01
N ALA A 10 -5.19 -1.54 11.48
CA ALA A 10 -3.74 -1.47 11.28
C ALA A 10 -3.26 -0.09 11.71
N VAL A 11 -2.17 -0.06 12.47
CA VAL A 11 -1.52 1.18 12.90
C VAL A 11 -0.33 1.43 11.98
N LEU A 12 -0.37 2.54 11.24
CA LEU A 12 0.74 2.99 10.41
C LEU A 12 1.60 3.94 11.24
N GLN A 13 2.90 3.67 11.31
CA GLN A 13 3.90 4.45 12.03
C GLN A 13 4.97 4.92 11.03
N ASP A 14 5.65 6.02 11.33
CA ASP A 14 6.74 6.60 10.52
C ASP A 14 6.33 6.95 9.08
N VAL A 15 5.19 7.61 8.93
CA VAL A 15 4.69 8.08 7.62
C VAL A 15 5.08 9.53 7.37
N LEU A 16 5.44 9.85 6.12
CA LEU A 16 5.71 11.22 5.69
C LEU A 16 4.39 12.00 5.63
N PHE A 17 4.23 12.98 6.52
CA PHE A 17 3.07 13.85 6.55
C PHE A 17 3.21 14.97 5.51
N VAL A 18 2.33 14.99 4.52
CA VAL A 18 2.28 16.01 3.46
C VAL A 18 0.95 16.76 3.56
N PRO A 19 0.94 18.04 3.99
CA PRO A 19 -0.27 18.77 4.39
C PRO A 19 -1.37 18.94 3.33
N GLU A 20 -1.04 18.81 2.05
CA GLU A 20 -2.00 18.91 0.93
C GLU A 20 -2.28 17.56 0.25
N LEU A 21 -1.75 16.47 0.80
CA LEU A 21 -2.08 15.14 0.27
C LEU A 21 -3.37 14.67 0.93
N ASN A 22 -4.41 14.53 0.12
CA ASN A 22 -5.73 14.04 0.56
C ASN A 22 -5.70 12.54 0.96
N SER A 23 -4.51 11.95 1.06
CA SER A 23 -4.27 10.52 1.28
C SER A 23 -2.95 10.31 2.03
N ASN A 24 -2.80 9.15 2.69
CA ASN A 24 -1.54 8.79 3.35
C ASN A 24 -0.49 8.36 2.32
N LEU A 25 0.77 8.73 2.54
CA LEU A 25 1.90 8.18 1.79
C LEU A 25 2.40 6.90 2.45
N LEU A 26 2.52 5.84 1.66
CA LEU A 26 3.14 4.60 2.07
C LEU A 26 4.59 4.54 1.57
N SER A 27 5.53 4.40 2.50
CA SER A 27 6.93 4.16 2.17
C SER A 27 7.13 2.70 1.76
N VAL A 28 7.52 2.47 0.50
CA VAL A 28 7.84 1.14 -0.02
C VAL A 28 8.99 0.51 0.78
N ALA A 29 10.03 1.29 1.11
CA ALA A 29 11.15 0.80 1.90
C ALA A 29 10.73 0.32 3.30
N HIS A 30 9.81 1.05 3.95
CA HIS A 30 9.29 0.66 5.25
C HIS A 30 8.43 -0.61 5.17
N LEU A 31 7.63 -0.75 4.12
CA LEU A 31 6.82 -1.94 3.86
C LEU A 31 7.71 -3.18 3.65
N THR A 32 8.75 -3.07 2.81
CA THR A 32 9.66 -4.18 2.53
C THR A 32 10.50 -4.56 3.74
N GLN A 33 10.94 -3.60 4.55
CA GLN A 33 11.61 -3.87 5.84
C GLN A 33 10.73 -4.66 6.82
N ARG A 34 9.41 -4.50 6.75
CA ARG A 34 8.45 -5.25 7.57
C ARG A 34 7.96 -6.55 6.92
N GLY A 35 8.63 -6.99 5.84
CA GLY A 35 8.36 -8.29 5.20
C GLY A 35 7.20 -8.28 4.20
N ALA A 36 6.70 -7.11 3.79
CA ALA A 36 5.79 -7.03 2.66
C ALA A 36 6.56 -7.17 1.33
N ASP A 37 5.96 -7.87 0.38
CA ASP A 37 6.47 -7.95 -0.99
C ASP A 37 5.64 -7.00 -1.87
N VAL A 38 6.30 -6.00 -2.44
CA VAL A 38 5.68 -4.98 -3.29
C VAL A 38 6.09 -5.24 -4.72
N ARG A 39 5.10 -5.55 -5.58
CA ARG A 39 5.33 -5.85 -6.99
C ARG A 39 4.73 -4.75 -7.85
N PHE A 40 5.54 -4.20 -8.74
CA PHE A 40 5.11 -3.28 -9.78
C PHE A 40 5.02 -4.04 -11.10
N THR A 41 3.87 -3.96 -11.76
CA THR A 41 3.61 -4.59 -13.06
C THR A 41 3.14 -3.54 -14.06
N GLY A 42 2.93 -3.94 -15.32
CA GLY A 42 2.30 -3.07 -16.31
C GLY A 42 0.86 -2.67 -15.97
N GLU A 43 0.21 -3.41 -15.06
CA GLU A 43 -1.18 -3.20 -14.65
C GLU A 43 -1.32 -2.43 -13.33
N GLY A 44 -0.21 -2.03 -12.69
CA GLY A 44 -0.25 -1.29 -11.43
C GLY A 44 0.77 -1.77 -10.40
N CYS A 45 0.36 -1.74 -9.13
CA CYS A 45 1.13 -2.29 -8.02
C CYS A 45 0.30 -3.26 -7.18
N GLN A 46 0.98 -4.22 -6.57
CA GLN A 46 0.39 -5.26 -5.72
C GLN A 46 1.23 -5.40 -4.46
N LEU A 47 0.58 -5.46 -3.30
CA LEU A 47 1.24 -5.74 -2.03
C LEU A 47 0.85 -7.12 -1.52
N TYR A 48 1.86 -7.92 -1.21
CA TYR A 48 1.71 -9.24 -0.62
C TYR A 48 2.26 -9.25 0.80
N THR A 49 1.62 -10.00 1.69
CA THR A 49 2.24 -10.38 2.97
C THR A 49 3.44 -11.29 2.73
N GLN A 50 4.29 -11.44 3.74
CA GLN A 50 5.35 -12.45 3.74
C GLN A 50 4.88 -13.88 3.40
N ALA A 51 3.62 -14.23 3.73
CA ALA A 51 3.01 -15.52 3.39
C ALA A 51 2.52 -15.62 1.92
N GLY A 52 2.82 -14.63 1.07
CA GLY A 52 2.40 -14.60 -0.33
C GLY A 52 0.93 -14.22 -0.57
N LYS A 53 0.19 -13.82 0.46
CA LYS A 53 -1.20 -13.37 0.33
C LYS A 53 -1.28 -11.94 -0.20
N LEU A 54 -2.02 -11.71 -1.29
CA LEU A 54 -2.33 -10.36 -1.78
C LEU A 54 -3.18 -9.59 -0.75
N THR A 55 -2.74 -8.39 -0.42
CA THR A 55 -3.37 -7.52 0.60
C THR A 55 -4.00 -6.27 0.00
N CYS A 56 -3.39 -5.72 -1.05
CA CYS A 56 -3.87 -4.53 -1.70
C CYS A 56 -3.32 -4.46 -3.13
N SER A 57 -4.08 -3.83 -4.02
CA SER A 57 -3.68 -3.46 -5.36
C SER A 57 -3.81 -1.95 -5.52
N GLY A 58 -2.96 -1.37 -6.36
CA GLY A 58 -3.03 0.04 -6.71
C GLY A 58 -2.82 0.26 -8.19
N GLN A 59 -3.35 1.37 -8.68
CA GLN A 59 -3.29 1.77 -10.08
C GLN A 59 -2.42 3.01 -10.24
N LEU A 60 -1.66 3.09 -11.34
CA LEU A 60 -0.88 4.28 -11.64
C LEU A 60 -1.82 5.42 -12.06
N GLN A 61 -1.81 6.52 -11.31
CA GLN A 61 -2.49 7.76 -11.67
C GLN A 61 -1.45 8.88 -11.68
N GLY A 62 -1.13 9.37 -12.88
CA GLY A 62 -0.05 10.33 -13.09
C GLY A 62 1.32 9.73 -12.72
N LYS A 63 1.89 10.14 -11.59
CA LYS A 63 3.19 9.68 -11.09
C LYS A 63 3.11 8.86 -9.79
N LEU A 64 1.90 8.58 -9.31
CA LEU A 64 1.67 7.89 -8.05
C LEU A 64 0.86 6.62 -8.27
N TYR A 65 1.19 5.57 -7.53
CA TYR A 65 0.32 4.41 -7.42
C TYR A 65 -0.71 4.68 -6.32
N ILE A 66 -1.97 4.75 -6.74
CA ILE A 66 -3.11 4.98 -5.85
C ILE A 66 -3.69 3.61 -5.48
N MET A 67 -3.67 3.32 -4.18
CA MET A 67 -4.18 2.06 -3.64
C MET A 67 -5.71 2.10 -3.58
N ASP A 68 -6.37 1.06 -4.08
CA ASP A 68 -7.83 0.92 -3.93
C ASP A 68 -8.11 0.52 -2.46
N MET A 69 -8.53 1.50 -1.63
CA MET A 69 -8.90 1.30 -0.23
C MET A 69 -10.41 1.40 0.00
#